data_AF-A0A478FS36-F1
#
_entry.id   AF-A0A478FS36-F1
#
_cell.length_a   1.000
_cell.length_b   1.000
_cell.length_c   1.000
_cell.angle_alpha   90.00
_cell.angle_beta   90.00
_cell.angle_gamma   90.00
#
_symmetry.space_group_name_H-M   'P 1'
#
loop_
_entity.id
_entity.type
_entity.pdbx_description
1 polymer ?
#
loop_
_entity_poly.entity_id
_entity_poly.type
_entity_poly.pdbx_seq_one_letter_code
_entity_poly.pdbx_strand_id
1 'polypeptide(L)'
;MLDKKALVSLLNFLGISTLTAGSVGGGVKIYLRNFSSKLDTNLFAHSESFRNKTFLELIQSVGLTPIDNTTVDSKVQLVVLHRLDSHLTSFATEDNELFDGSKKIDIKKENKISGTAVTERGSSEPFEIHLWKKPQVRAHKKACQDALAKTYDSSASAEQLKKLARWCTVINNTEELLTRSGFTILDTETNKDDEVWKEVISGGWFTVSKDNSDFKYWNKQSFFTGNDLKTLLGESLNQEIKNKAQVASGHIDLFKNKCKASLAEAPVINNFPLSNFFRDGISEGTRNKYSVDNFYETAFFCVKPIKADDYIKTVLHGRTRASIPNEGATGNRICSLESTDPYDWYTNQPAEGRGFWCGVRELYAGSTRAK
;
A
#
# COMPACT_ATOMS: atom_id res chain seq x y z
N MET A 1 -0.01 -1.21 -35.90
CA MET A 1 -0.36 0.09 -35.29
C MET A 1 -1.34 -0.20 -34.15
N LEU A 2 -0.93 -0.02 -32.90
CA LEU A 2 -1.83 -0.17 -31.75
C LEU A 2 -2.87 0.96 -31.79
N ASP A 3 -4.15 0.58 -31.75
CA ASP A 3 -5.26 1.53 -31.72
C ASP A 3 -5.15 2.40 -30.45
N LYS A 4 -5.10 3.72 -30.64
CA LYS A 4 -4.95 4.70 -29.55
C LYS A 4 -6.06 4.57 -28.49
N LYS A 5 -7.24 4.05 -28.86
CA LYS A 5 -8.33 3.77 -27.92
C LYS A 5 -8.05 2.58 -27.00
N ALA A 6 -7.41 1.54 -27.52
CA ALA A 6 -7.01 0.38 -26.73
C ALA A 6 -5.93 0.74 -25.71
N LEU A 7 -4.99 1.61 -26.08
CA LEU A 7 -3.92 2.09 -25.20
C LEU A 7 -4.42 2.97 -24.04
N VAL A 8 -5.31 3.92 -24.32
CA VAL A 8 -5.91 4.81 -23.30
C VAL A 8 -6.78 4.03 -22.30
N SER A 9 -7.47 3.01 -22.80
CA SER A 9 -8.23 2.06 -21.98
C SER A 9 -7.35 1.19 -21.08
N LEU A 10 -6.21 0.72 -21.60
CA LEU A 10 -5.20 -0.05 -20.87
C LEU A 10 -4.58 0.73 -19.70
N LEU A 11 -4.39 2.03 -19.89
CA LEU A 11 -3.79 2.91 -18.89
C LEU A 11 -4.79 3.21 -17.76
N ASN A 12 -6.08 3.37 -18.08
CA ASN A 12 -7.16 3.43 -17.09
C ASN A 12 -7.34 2.10 -16.31
N PHE A 13 -7.02 0.95 -16.92
CA PHE A 13 -7.02 -0.38 -16.28
C PHE A 13 -5.96 -0.51 -15.17
N LEU A 14 -4.86 0.24 -15.25
CA LEU A 14 -3.74 0.19 -14.30
C LEU A 14 -3.76 1.32 -13.25
N GLY A 15 -4.79 2.18 -13.23
CA GLY A 15 -4.84 3.34 -12.33
C GLY A 15 -3.95 4.51 -12.77
N ILE A 16 -3.43 4.49 -13.99
CA ILE A 16 -2.62 5.58 -14.55
C ILE A 16 -3.56 6.60 -15.19
N SER A 17 -3.54 7.84 -14.70
CA SER A 17 -4.37 8.92 -15.23
C SER A 17 -3.91 9.33 -16.62
N THR A 18 -4.67 8.99 -17.67
CA THR A 18 -4.39 9.49 -19.02
C THR A 18 -5.27 10.68 -19.40
N LEU A 19 -4.63 11.70 -19.96
CA LEU A 19 -5.28 12.90 -20.47
C LEU A 19 -5.22 12.88 -22.00
N THR A 20 -6.35 12.62 -22.66
CA THR A 20 -6.46 12.73 -24.12
C THR A 20 -7.02 14.10 -24.49
N ALA A 21 -6.19 14.98 -25.04
CA ALA A 21 -6.62 16.23 -25.65
C ALA A 21 -6.94 16.01 -27.14
N GLY A 22 -8.19 16.27 -27.54
CA GLY A 22 -8.61 16.33 -28.94
C GLY A 22 -8.95 17.76 -29.33
N SER A 23 -8.40 18.24 -30.43
CA SER A 23 -8.61 19.59 -30.94
C SER A 23 -9.81 19.66 -31.89
N VAL A 24 -11.04 19.82 -31.39
CA VAL A 24 -12.11 20.57 -32.07
C VAL A 24 -13.07 21.08 -30.98
N GLY A 25 -13.38 22.38 -31.00
CA GLY A 25 -13.96 23.13 -29.89
C GLY A 25 -15.30 22.61 -29.33
N GLY A 26 -15.47 22.87 -28.02
CA GLY A 26 -16.73 22.69 -27.29
C GLY A 26 -16.58 21.85 -26.02
N GLY A 27 -16.27 22.51 -24.90
CA GLY A 27 -16.52 22.05 -23.52
C GLY A 27 -16.05 20.63 -23.13
N VAL A 28 -14.96 20.54 -22.36
CA VAL A 28 -14.59 19.27 -21.69
C VAL A 28 -15.56 19.03 -20.53
N LYS A 29 -16.55 18.16 -20.73
CA LYS A 29 -17.38 17.62 -19.65
C LYS A 29 -16.67 16.41 -19.06
N ILE A 30 -15.99 16.61 -17.93
CA ILE A 30 -15.33 15.55 -17.18
C ILE A 30 -16.38 14.85 -16.32
N TYR A 31 -16.72 13.62 -16.67
CA TYR A 31 -17.54 12.75 -15.81
C TYR A 31 -16.60 11.94 -14.93
N LEU A 32 -16.37 12.41 -13.69
CA LEU A 32 -15.75 11.61 -12.65
C LEU A 32 -16.78 10.57 -12.18
N ARG A 33 -16.78 9.38 -12.78
CA ARG A 33 -17.45 8.21 -12.21
C ARG A 33 -16.62 7.73 -11.01
N ASN A 34 -17.31 7.46 -9.89
CA ASN A 34 -16.74 6.90 -8.67
C ASN A 34 -15.69 5.82 -8.96
N PHE A 35 -14.43 6.12 -8.63
CA PHE A 35 -13.32 5.18 -8.70
C PHE A 35 -13.43 4.17 -7.55
N SER A 36 -14.22 3.12 -7.75
CA SER A 36 -13.82 1.81 -7.25
C SER A 36 -12.80 1.26 -8.24
N SER A 37 -11.74 0.58 -7.79
CA SER A 37 -10.77 -0.17 -8.59
C SER A 37 -11.44 -1.33 -9.37
N LYS A 38 -12.41 -1.01 -10.22
CA LYS A 38 -13.15 -1.93 -11.08
C LYS A 38 -12.54 -1.81 -12.47
N LEU A 39 -11.67 -2.76 -12.71
CA LEU A 39 -11.14 -3.13 -13.99
C LEU A 39 -12.31 -3.29 -14.99
N ASP A 40 -12.40 -2.39 -15.97
CA ASP A 40 -13.50 -2.38 -16.95
C ASP A 40 -13.25 -3.47 -18.01
N THR A 41 -13.78 -4.65 -17.74
CA THR A 41 -13.62 -5.86 -18.58
C THR A 41 -14.31 -5.76 -19.93
N ASN A 42 -15.18 -4.77 -20.14
CA ASN A 42 -15.86 -4.56 -21.41
C ASN A 42 -14.91 -4.14 -22.54
N LEU A 43 -13.71 -3.67 -22.20
CA LEU A 43 -12.72 -3.17 -23.16
C LEU A 43 -11.93 -4.26 -23.88
N PHE A 44 -11.80 -5.46 -23.30
CA PHE A 44 -11.17 -6.61 -23.96
C PHE A 44 -12.15 -7.48 -24.76
N ALA A 45 -13.45 -7.27 -24.56
CA ALA A 45 -14.49 -8.14 -25.12
C ALA A 45 -14.77 -7.92 -26.62
N HIS A 46 -14.30 -6.82 -27.23
CA HIS A 46 -14.75 -6.39 -28.58
C HIS A 46 -13.63 -6.16 -29.61
N SER A 47 -12.37 -6.45 -29.30
CA SER A 47 -11.31 -6.33 -30.30
C SER A 47 -10.98 -7.69 -30.93
N GLU A 48 -11.25 -7.83 -32.23
CA GLU A 48 -10.83 -8.99 -33.03
C GLU A 48 -9.32 -9.25 -32.98
N SER A 49 -8.51 -8.26 -32.55
CA SER A 49 -7.05 -8.35 -32.41
C SER A 49 -6.54 -9.26 -31.28
N PHE A 50 -7.44 -9.85 -30.49
CA PHE A 50 -7.09 -10.71 -29.34
C PHE A 50 -7.47 -12.18 -29.52
N ARG A 51 -8.11 -12.56 -30.64
CA ARG A 51 -8.37 -13.99 -30.93
C ARG A 51 -7.03 -14.74 -31.07
N ASN A 52 -6.96 -15.91 -30.46
CA ASN A 52 -5.80 -16.82 -30.45
C ASN A 52 -4.55 -16.35 -29.71
N LYS A 53 -4.61 -15.26 -28.94
CA LYS A 53 -3.49 -14.87 -28.06
C LYS A 53 -3.52 -15.65 -26.76
N THR A 54 -2.35 -15.90 -26.20
CA THR A 54 -2.18 -16.44 -24.84
C THR A 54 -2.33 -15.33 -23.79
N PHE A 55 -2.62 -15.70 -22.53
CA PHE A 55 -2.58 -14.73 -21.43
C PHE A 55 -1.20 -14.07 -21.30
N LEU A 56 -0.13 -14.80 -21.58
CA LEU A 56 1.25 -14.28 -21.61
C LEU A 56 1.39 -13.08 -22.56
N GLU A 57 0.98 -13.24 -23.81
CA GLU A 57 1.09 -12.19 -24.83
C GLU A 57 0.26 -10.95 -24.47
N LEU A 58 -0.92 -11.15 -23.87
CA LEU A 58 -1.77 -10.05 -23.40
C LEU A 58 -1.08 -9.29 -22.27
N ILE A 59 -0.57 -9.99 -21.26
CA ILE A 59 0.13 -9.39 -20.12
C ILE A 59 1.39 -8.63 -20.56
N GLN A 60 2.17 -9.20 -21.47
CA GLN A 60 3.35 -8.52 -22.02
C GLN A 60 2.96 -7.29 -22.85
N SER A 61 1.85 -7.35 -23.59
CA SER A 61 1.37 -6.21 -24.38
C SER A 61 0.97 -5.00 -23.54
N VAL A 62 0.68 -5.21 -22.24
CA VAL A 62 0.40 -4.13 -21.28
C VAL A 62 1.62 -3.66 -20.49
N GLY A 63 2.82 -4.16 -20.83
CA GLY A 63 4.08 -3.78 -20.18
C GLY A 63 4.34 -4.45 -18.84
N LEU A 64 3.51 -5.41 -18.43
CA LEU A 64 3.74 -6.17 -17.20
C LEU A 64 4.77 -7.28 -17.44
N THR A 65 5.60 -7.53 -16.44
CA THR A 65 6.64 -8.57 -16.51
C THR A 65 6.10 -9.88 -15.95
N PRO A 66 5.83 -10.91 -16.77
CA PRO A 66 5.33 -12.19 -16.31
C PRO A 66 6.39 -12.95 -15.49
N ILE A 67 5.92 -13.76 -14.54
CA ILE A 67 6.78 -14.70 -13.81
C ILE A 67 7.17 -15.85 -14.75
N ASP A 68 8.47 -16.07 -14.89
CA ASP A 68 9.06 -17.06 -15.78
C ASP A 68 10.11 -17.92 -15.05
N ASN A 69 10.84 -18.80 -15.75
CA ASN A 69 11.86 -19.66 -15.13
C ASN A 69 13.03 -18.88 -14.53
N THR A 70 13.34 -17.70 -15.06
CA THR A 70 14.50 -16.89 -14.65
C THR A 70 14.18 -15.98 -13.46
N THR A 71 12.90 -15.75 -13.19
CA THR A 71 12.44 -14.91 -12.08
C THR A 71 12.94 -15.44 -10.74
N VAL A 72 13.66 -14.60 -10.00
CA VAL A 72 14.22 -14.94 -8.68
C VAL A 72 13.10 -15.17 -7.67
N ASP A 73 13.25 -16.18 -6.81
CA ASP A 73 12.23 -16.58 -5.83
C ASP A 73 11.80 -15.43 -4.91
N SER A 74 12.70 -14.50 -4.54
CA SER A 74 12.37 -13.33 -3.72
C SER A 74 11.32 -12.41 -4.36
N LYS A 75 11.36 -12.24 -5.69
CA LYS A 75 10.36 -11.47 -6.43
C LYS A 75 9.01 -12.17 -6.45
N VAL A 76 9.00 -13.50 -6.59
CA VAL A 76 7.76 -14.29 -6.54
C VAL A 76 7.17 -14.27 -5.13
N GLN A 77 8.01 -14.36 -4.10
CA GLN A 77 7.58 -14.26 -2.70
C GLN A 77 6.89 -12.92 -2.44
N LEU A 78 7.45 -11.84 -2.96
CA LEU A 78 6.82 -10.52 -2.87
C LEU A 78 5.45 -10.49 -3.54
N VAL A 79 5.29 -11.08 -4.73
CA VAL A 79 3.99 -11.19 -5.40
C VAL A 79 2.97 -11.98 -4.58
N VAL A 80 3.40 -12.98 -3.80
CA VAL A 80 2.48 -13.72 -2.93
C VAL A 80 2.14 -12.90 -1.66
N LEU A 81 3.08 -12.10 -1.18
CA LEU A 81 2.97 -11.30 0.05
C LEU A 81 2.45 -9.87 -0.17
N HIS A 82 2.23 -9.44 -1.41
CA HIS A 82 1.95 -8.05 -1.75
C HIS A 82 0.66 -7.49 -1.14
N ARG A 83 -0.23 -8.35 -0.61
CA ARG A 83 -1.40 -7.85 0.12
C ARG A 83 -0.90 -7.21 1.41
N LEU A 84 -0.91 -5.88 1.45
CA LEU A 84 -0.54 -5.12 2.64
C LEU A 84 -1.64 -5.22 3.70
N ASP A 85 -1.75 -6.40 4.30
CA ASP A 85 -2.68 -6.72 5.38
C ASP A 85 -1.87 -6.89 6.67
N SER A 86 -1.83 -5.84 7.48
CA SER A 86 -1.07 -5.78 8.73
C SER A 86 -1.67 -6.66 9.84
N HIS A 87 -2.88 -7.19 9.67
CA HIS A 87 -3.48 -8.12 10.62
C HIS A 87 -2.97 -9.55 10.44
N LEU A 88 -2.63 -9.96 9.21
CA LEU A 88 -2.23 -11.34 8.95
C LEU A 88 -0.89 -11.66 9.61
N THR A 89 -0.89 -12.59 10.56
CA THR A 89 0.32 -13.21 11.11
C THR A 89 0.64 -14.55 10.45
N SER A 90 -0.36 -15.12 9.77
CA SER A 90 -0.30 -16.28 8.90
C SER A 90 -1.53 -16.25 7.99
N PHE A 91 -1.44 -16.80 6.79
CA PHE A 91 -2.61 -17.05 5.96
C PHE A 91 -2.39 -18.26 5.06
N ALA A 92 -3.49 -18.87 4.66
CA ALA A 92 -3.52 -19.97 3.72
C ALA A 92 -4.47 -19.60 2.59
N THR A 93 -4.10 -19.93 1.35
CA THR A 93 -5.02 -19.88 0.21
C THR A 93 -5.47 -21.29 -0.13
N GLU A 94 -6.64 -21.44 -0.70
CA GLU A 94 -7.06 -22.74 -1.25
C GLU A 94 -6.60 -22.91 -2.70
N ASP A 95 -6.64 -24.16 -3.19
CA ASP A 95 -6.37 -24.45 -4.60
C ASP A 95 -7.36 -23.67 -5.50
N ASN A 96 -6.86 -23.13 -6.61
CA ASN A 96 -7.58 -22.26 -7.57
C ASN A 96 -8.10 -20.92 -7.00
N GLU A 97 -7.77 -20.55 -5.76
CA GLU A 97 -8.27 -19.30 -5.18
C GLU A 97 -7.65 -18.06 -5.86
N LEU A 98 -6.33 -18.05 -6.06
CA LEU A 98 -5.61 -16.91 -6.61
C LEU A 98 -5.88 -16.74 -8.11
N PHE A 99 -5.89 -17.85 -8.84
CA PHE A 99 -6.22 -17.97 -10.27
C PHE A 99 -6.47 -19.45 -10.60
N ASP A 100 -7.15 -19.73 -11.71
CA ASP A 100 -7.44 -21.12 -12.09
C ASP A 100 -6.14 -21.89 -12.38
N GLY A 101 -5.90 -22.95 -11.60
CA GLY A 101 -4.66 -23.74 -11.59
C GLY A 101 -3.68 -23.37 -10.47
N SER A 102 -3.93 -22.29 -9.71
CA SER A 102 -3.07 -21.92 -8.57
C SER A 102 -3.09 -23.00 -7.49
N LYS A 103 -1.94 -23.26 -6.87
CA LYS A 103 -1.83 -24.17 -5.74
C LYS A 103 -1.99 -23.43 -4.42
N LYS A 104 -2.47 -24.13 -3.41
CA LYS A 104 -2.49 -23.71 -2.01
C LYS A 104 -1.12 -23.20 -1.59
N ILE A 105 -1.12 -22.03 -0.98
CA ILE A 105 0.06 -21.42 -0.37
C ILE A 105 -0.24 -21.23 1.11
N ASP A 106 0.64 -21.78 1.95
CA ASP A 106 0.60 -21.56 3.39
C ASP A 106 1.76 -20.63 3.80
N ILE A 107 1.41 -19.47 4.33
CA ILE A 107 2.34 -18.55 4.97
C ILE A 107 2.18 -18.68 6.47
N LYS A 108 3.26 -19.15 7.11
CA LYS A 108 3.33 -19.39 8.55
C LYS A 108 4.00 -18.21 9.23
N LYS A 109 3.62 -17.96 10.49
CA LYS A 109 4.38 -17.08 11.38
C LYS A 109 5.79 -17.61 11.59
N GLU A 110 6.76 -16.71 11.64
CA GLU A 110 8.15 -16.99 12.00
C GLU A 110 8.46 -16.44 13.41
N ASN A 111 9.68 -15.94 13.60
CA ASN A 111 10.18 -15.39 14.85
C ASN A 111 9.35 -14.18 15.28
N LYS A 112 9.30 -13.98 16.58
CA LYS A 112 8.68 -12.81 17.19
C LYS A 112 9.74 -11.76 17.51
N ILE A 113 9.38 -10.51 17.27
CA ILE A 113 10.09 -9.32 17.74
C ILE A 113 9.34 -8.83 18.97
N SER A 114 10.05 -8.59 20.06
CA SER A 114 9.50 -7.98 21.26
C SER A 114 10.31 -6.75 21.66
N GLY A 115 9.65 -5.79 22.25
CA GLY A 115 10.27 -4.56 22.73
C GLY A 115 9.33 -3.76 23.62
N THR A 116 9.74 -2.55 23.96
CA THR A 116 8.96 -1.60 24.76
C THR A 116 8.96 -0.25 24.05
N ALA A 117 7.78 0.24 23.68
CA ALA A 117 7.62 1.55 23.08
C ALA A 117 7.20 2.56 24.13
N VAL A 118 7.70 3.80 24.01
CA VAL A 118 7.26 4.92 24.84
C VAL A 118 6.14 5.62 24.08
N THR A 119 4.95 5.71 24.67
CA THR A 119 3.76 6.37 24.10
C THR A 119 3.88 7.88 24.18
N GLU A 120 2.93 8.58 23.57
CA GLU A 120 2.93 10.04 23.62
C GLU A 120 2.76 10.60 25.04
N ARG A 121 2.02 9.92 25.93
CA ARG A 121 1.89 10.30 27.35
C ARG A 121 3.13 9.96 28.18
N GLY A 122 4.17 9.39 27.56
CA GLY A 122 5.38 8.94 28.24
C GLY A 122 5.24 7.59 28.95
N SER A 123 4.13 6.88 28.74
CA SER A 123 3.93 5.53 29.28
C SER A 123 4.79 4.53 28.49
N SER A 124 5.22 3.44 29.14
CA SER A 124 5.99 2.38 28.49
C SER A 124 5.12 1.16 28.25
N GLU A 125 4.95 0.79 26.99
CA GLU A 125 4.09 -0.33 26.59
C GLU A 125 4.90 -1.45 25.94
N PRO A 126 4.77 -2.71 26.41
CA PRO A 126 5.39 -3.84 25.75
C PRO A 126 4.68 -4.14 24.43
N PHE A 127 5.45 -4.57 23.44
CA PHE A 127 4.92 -5.00 22.16
C PHE A 127 5.49 -6.32 21.70
N GLU A 128 4.69 -7.02 20.89
CA GLU A 128 5.09 -8.21 20.16
C GLU A 128 4.60 -8.12 18.72
N ILE A 129 5.52 -8.33 17.79
CA ILE A 129 5.29 -8.32 16.35
C ILE A 129 5.80 -9.64 15.76
N HIS A 130 4.97 -10.29 14.95
CA HIS A 130 5.34 -11.53 14.28
C HIS A 130 5.90 -11.26 12.88
N LEU A 131 6.98 -11.95 12.55
CA LEU A 131 7.53 -11.94 11.20
C LEU A 131 6.89 -13.01 10.32
N TRP A 132 6.88 -12.77 9.02
CA TRP A 132 6.39 -13.74 8.05
C TRP A 132 7.50 -14.67 7.60
N LYS A 133 7.25 -15.97 7.68
CA LYS A 133 8.12 -16.93 7.02
C LYS A 133 7.93 -16.79 5.51
N LYS A 134 9.03 -16.54 4.78
CA LYS A 134 8.99 -16.46 3.32
C LYS A 134 8.37 -17.73 2.70
N PRO A 135 7.34 -17.61 1.85
CA PRO A 135 6.65 -18.77 1.29
C PRO A 135 7.54 -19.56 0.33
N GLN A 136 7.24 -20.86 0.19
CA GLN A 136 7.79 -21.70 -0.88
C GLN A 136 7.05 -21.41 -2.18
N VAL A 137 7.76 -20.88 -3.18
CA VAL A 137 7.12 -20.30 -4.37
C VAL A 137 7.29 -21.11 -5.65
N ARG A 138 8.03 -22.22 -5.62
CA ARG A 138 8.28 -23.05 -6.82
C ARG A 138 6.99 -23.58 -7.47
N ALA A 139 6.04 -24.03 -6.66
CA ALA A 139 4.75 -24.52 -7.15
C ALA A 139 3.91 -23.39 -7.76
N HIS A 140 3.90 -22.20 -7.12
CA HIS A 140 3.23 -21.01 -7.65
C HIS A 140 3.83 -20.56 -8.98
N LYS A 141 5.16 -20.52 -9.06
CA LYS A 141 5.91 -20.17 -10.26
C LYS A 141 5.53 -21.07 -11.44
N LYS A 142 5.50 -22.39 -11.24
CA LYS A 142 5.06 -23.35 -12.25
C LYS A 142 3.58 -23.15 -12.63
N ALA A 143 2.70 -23.00 -11.65
CA ALA A 143 1.28 -22.78 -11.90
C ALA A 143 1.02 -21.51 -12.73
N CYS A 144 1.79 -20.44 -12.48
CA CYS A 144 1.73 -19.23 -13.28
C CYS A 144 2.13 -19.47 -14.73
N GLN A 145 3.23 -20.20 -14.99
CA GLN A 145 3.65 -20.50 -16.36
C GLN A 145 2.60 -21.31 -17.12
N ASP A 146 2.08 -22.36 -16.47
CA ASP A 146 1.06 -23.22 -17.05
C ASP A 146 -0.22 -22.44 -17.35
N ALA A 147 -0.61 -21.50 -16.48
CA ALA A 147 -1.79 -20.66 -16.67
C ALA A 147 -1.58 -19.57 -17.72
N LEU A 148 -0.40 -18.95 -17.77
CA LEU A 148 -0.06 -17.90 -18.73
C LEU A 148 0.02 -18.43 -20.17
N ALA A 149 0.39 -19.70 -20.35
CA ALA A 149 0.45 -20.35 -21.66
C ALA A 149 -0.93 -20.69 -22.25
N LYS A 150 -2.01 -20.61 -21.46
CA LYS A 150 -3.37 -20.90 -21.95
C LYS A 150 -3.84 -19.80 -22.91
N THR A 151 -4.62 -20.21 -23.91
CA THR A 151 -5.28 -19.29 -24.84
C THR A 151 -6.34 -18.45 -24.12
N TYR A 152 -6.37 -17.16 -24.40
CA TYR A 152 -7.38 -16.24 -23.89
C TYR A 152 -8.68 -16.36 -24.70
N ASP A 153 -9.79 -16.55 -23.99
CA ASP A 153 -11.14 -16.45 -24.55
C ASP A 153 -11.84 -15.21 -23.99
N SER A 154 -12.08 -14.23 -24.85
CA SER A 154 -12.71 -12.94 -24.52
C SER A 154 -14.12 -13.06 -23.92
N SER A 155 -14.82 -14.18 -24.15
CA SER A 155 -16.19 -14.39 -23.66
C SER A 155 -16.27 -14.83 -22.20
N ALA A 156 -15.21 -15.45 -21.66
CA ALA A 156 -15.22 -16.06 -20.32
C ALA A 156 -13.99 -15.74 -19.44
N SER A 157 -12.90 -15.23 -20.02
CA SER A 157 -11.58 -15.22 -19.35
C SER A 157 -11.16 -13.85 -18.79
N ALA A 158 -12.03 -12.85 -18.80
CA ALA A 158 -11.66 -11.49 -18.38
C ALA A 158 -11.24 -11.42 -16.90
N GLU A 159 -11.95 -12.12 -16.01
CA GLU A 159 -11.60 -12.17 -14.58
C GLU A 159 -10.30 -12.95 -14.34
N GLN A 160 -10.09 -14.03 -15.08
CA GLN A 160 -8.86 -14.81 -15.02
C GLN A 160 -7.65 -13.98 -15.48
N LEU A 161 -7.79 -13.15 -16.50
CA LEU A 161 -6.73 -12.22 -16.92
C LEU A 161 -6.33 -11.26 -15.80
N LYS A 162 -7.29 -10.73 -15.01
CA LYS A 162 -6.99 -9.87 -13.85
C LYS A 162 -6.21 -10.62 -12.78
N LYS A 163 -6.67 -11.83 -12.48
CA LYS A 163 -6.04 -12.69 -11.48
C LYS A 163 -4.60 -13.03 -11.88
N LEU A 164 -4.36 -13.39 -13.14
CA LEU A 164 -3.02 -13.65 -13.67
C LEU A 164 -2.16 -12.39 -13.71
N ALA A 165 -2.71 -11.24 -14.12
CA ALA A 165 -2.00 -9.97 -14.08
C ALA A 165 -1.58 -9.61 -12.64
N ARG A 166 -2.41 -9.91 -11.63
CA ARG A 166 -2.11 -9.63 -10.23
C ARG A 166 -1.09 -10.60 -9.60
N TRP A 167 -1.25 -11.90 -9.86
CA TRP A 167 -0.55 -12.96 -9.12
C TRP A 167 0.58 -13.64 -9.90
N CYS A 168 0.65 -13.44 -11.22
CA CYS A 168 1.63 -14.07 -12.10
C CYS A 168 2.53 -13.06 -12.83
N THR A 169 2.63 -11.84 -12.30
CA THR A 169 3.55 -10.82 -12.79
C THR A 169 4.36 -10.23 -11.64
N VAL A 170 5.61 -9.90 -11.93
CA VAL A 170 6.58 -9.33 -10.98
C VAL A 170 6.15 -7.92 -10.56
N ILE A 171 6.39 -7.59 -9.29
CA ILE A 171 6.32 -6.23 -8.76
C ILE A 171 7.73 -5.66 -8.81
N ASN A 172 7.94 -4.60 -9.58
CA ASN A 172 9.27 -4.05 -9.84
C ASN A 172 9.65 -2.89 -8.93
N ASN A 173 8.67 -2.07 -8.53
CA ASN A 173 8.89 -0.87 -7.74
C ASN A 173 7.79 -0.66 -6.68
N THR A 174 8.05 0.22 -5.72
CA THR A 174 7.12 0.56 -4.62
C THR A 174 5.81 1.13 -5.14
N GLU A 175 5.83 1.92 -6.22
CA GLU A 175 4.63 2.42 -6.90
C GLU A 175 3.67 1.28 -7.25
N GLU A 176 4.18 0.27 -7.95
CA GLU A 176 3.42 -0.90 -8.38
C GLU A 176 2.89 -1.71 -7.19
N LEU A 177 3.68 -1.86 -6.12
CA LEU A 177 3.24 -2.53 -4.90
C LEU A 177 2.04 -1.81 -4.26
N LEU A 178 2.13 -0.49 -4.13
CA LEU A 178 1.09 0.33 -3.52
C LEU A 178 -0.17 0.36 -4.39
N THR A 179 -0.05 0.54 -5.71
CA THR A 179 -1.20 0.52 -6.63
C THR A 179 -1.90 -0.84 -6.64
N ARG A 180 -1.16 -1.96 -6.66
CA ARG A 180 -1.74 -3.31 -6.54
C ARG A 180 -2.40 -3.55 -5.18
N SER A 181 -2.00 -2.80 -4.18
CA SER A 181 -2.60 -2.79 -2.84
C SER A 181 -3.72 -1.77 -2.71
N GLY A 182 -4.22 -1.20 -3.80
CA GLY A 182 -5.41 -0.34 -3.81
C GLY A 182 -5.15 1.11 -3.39
N PHE A 183 -3.89 1.53 -3.24
CA PHE A 183 -3.56 2.93 -3.00
C PHE A 183 -3.54 3.73 -4.31
N THR A 184 -3.93 5.00 -4.22
CA THR A 184 -3.81 5.96 -5.33
C THR A 184 -2.59 6.84 -5.09
N ILE A 185 -1.60 6.76 -5.98
CA ILE A 185 -0.37 7.53 -5.88
C ILE A 185 -0.65 9.01 -6.17
N LEU A 186 -0.03 9.89 -5.39
CA LEU A 186 -0.08 11.33 -5.62
C LEU A 186 0.84 11.73 -6.76
N ASP A 187 0.40 12.71 -7.55
CA ASP A 187 1.20 13.24 -8.65
C ASP A 187 2.43 14.01 -8.16
N THR A 188 3.59 13.58 -8.68
CA THR A 188 4.89 14.18 -8.36
C THR A 188 5.40 15.14 -9.44
N GLU A 189 4.76 15.21 -10.61
CA GLU A 189 5.30 15.93 -11.77
C GLU A 189 4.58 17.26 -12.06
N THR A 190 3.32 17.39 -11.64
CA THR A 190 2.45 18.55 -11.90
C THR A 190 1.84 19.06 -10.60
N ASN A 191 1.06 20.14 -10.71
CA ASN A 191 0.40 20.76 -9.57
C ASN A 191 -1.02 20.23 -9.31
N LYS A 192 -1.42 19.14 -9.99
CA LYS A 192 -2.80 18.65 -9.96
C LYS A 192 -3.26 18.18 -8.57
N ASP A 193 -2.34 17.71 -7.75
CA ASP A 193 -2.60 17.18 -6.41
C ASP A 193 -2.08 18.12 -5.30
N ASP A 194 -1.73 19.38 -5.58
CA ASP A 194 -1.13 20.30 -4.58
C ASP A 194 -1.99 20.48 -3.32
N GLU A 195 -3.31 20.57 -3.45
CA GLU A 195 -4.21 20.66 -2.29
C GLU A 195 -4.27 19.35 -1.47
N VAL A 196 -4.03 18.21 -2.12
CA VAL A 196 -3.91 16.92 -1.44
C VAL A 196 -2.54 16.78 -0.78
N TRP A 197 -1.48 17.28 -1.42
CA TRP A 197 -0.16 17.38 -0.79
C TRP A 197 -0.21 18.21 0.49
N LYS A 198 -0.90 19.36 0.48
CA LYS A 198 -1.11 20.16 1.70
C LYS A 198 -1.81 19.36 2.80
N GLU A 199 -2.79 18.53 2.46
CA GLU A 199 -3.47 17.65 3.41
C GLU A 199 -2.55 16.60 4.02
N VAL A 200 -1.73 15.96 3.19
CA VAL A 200 -0.76 14.97 3.65
C VAL A 200 0.27 15.61 4.58
N ILE A 201 0.86 16.73 4.16
CA ILE A 201 1.90 17.43 4.92
C ILE A 201 1.33 17.94 6.25
N SER A 202 0.10 18.47 6.28
CA SER A 202 -0.54 18.92 7.52
C SER A 202 -1.22 17.80 8.32
N GLY A 203 -0.99 16.52 7.98
CA GLY A 203 -1.66 15.37 8.59
C GLY A 203 -1.25 15.07 10.04
N GLY A 204 -0.26 15.78 10.58
CA GLY A 204 0.16 15.70 11.99
C GLY A 204 1.52 15.03 12.21
N TRP A 205 2.14 14.43 11.20
CA TRP A 205 3.49 13.87 11.34
C TRP A 205 4.55 14.93 11.69
N PHE A 206 4.32 16.20 11.34
CA PHE A 206 5.22 17.33 11.60
C PHE A 206 4.73 18.22 12.76
N THR A 207 4.15 17.59 13.78
CA THR A 207 3.72 18.24 15.03
C THR A 207 4.32 17.56 16.25
N VAL A 208 4.25 18.22 17.40
CA VAL A 208 4.52 17.61 18.71
C VAL A 208 3.22 17.09 19.31
N SER A 209 3.32 16.12 20.22
CA SER A 209 2.15 15.68 20.99
C SER A 209 1.63 16.81 21.87
N LYS A 210 0.31 16.84 22.03
CA LYS A 210 -0.36 17.78 22.95
C LYS A 210 -0.18 17.37 24.41
N ASP A 211 0.02 16.09 24.67
CA ASP A 211 0.15 15.53 26.01
C ASP A 211 1.61 15.57 26.50
N ASN A 212 2.57 15.64 25.57
CA ASN A 212 4.00 15.68 25.87
C ASN A 212 4.80 16.41 24.76
N SER A 213 5.34 17.59 25.07
CA SER A 213 6.11 18.40 24.13
C SER A 213 7.43 17.76 23.68
N ASP A 214 7.97 16.81 24.45
CA ASP A 214 9.18 16.06 24.08
C ASP A 214 8.87 14.96 23.05
N PHE A 215 7.59 14.59 22.92
CA PHE A 215 7.15 13.61 21.95
C PHE A 215 6.90 14.25 20.58
N LYS A 216 7.89 14.09 19.70
CA LYS A 216 7.89 14.61 18.33
C LYS A 216 7.47 13.51 17.36
N TYR A 217 6.33 13.65 16.67
CA TYR A 217 5.85 12.60 15.76
C TYR A 217 6.79 12.39 14.57
N TRP A 218 7.51 13.42 14.14
CA TRP A 218 8.47 13.31 13.04
C TRP A 218 9.67 12.42 13.39
N ASN A 219 9.94 12.16 14.69
CA ASN A 219 10.95 11.20 15.12
C ASN A 219 10.43 9.74 15.08
N LYS A 220 9.12 9.53 14.86
CA LYS A 220 8.47 8.21 14.87
C LYS A 220 8.32 7.60 13.48
N GLN A 221 8.81 8.30 12.46
CA GLN A 221 8.91 7.85 11.07
C GLN A 221 10.36 7.97 10.57
N SER A 222 10.72 7.26 9.51
CA SER A 222 12.07 7.22 8.90
C SER A 222 12.18 7.84 7.51
N PHE A 223 11.05 8.14 6.86
CA PHE A 223 10.95 8.70 5.51
C PHE A 223 11.64 10.05 5.37
N PHE A 224 11.41 10.99 6.30
CA PHE A 224 12.07 12.30 6.36
C PHE A 224 13.09 12.34 7.48
N THR A 225 14.35 12.67 7.16
CA THR A 225 15.44 12.73 8.15
C THR A 225 16.39 13.90 7.87
N GLY A 226 17.19 14.28 8.86
CA GLY A 226 18.29 15.23 8.69
C GLY A 226 17.86 16.56 8.04
N ASN A 227 18.41 16.86 6.87
CA ASN A 227 18.11 18.08 6.12
C ASN A 227 16.64 18.17 5.68
N ASP A 228 15.98 17.04 5.40
CA ASP A 228 14.56 17.05 5.03
C ASP A 228 13.72 17.66 6.16
N LEU A 229 14.00 17.26 7.40
CA LEU A 229 13.30 17.79 8.58
C LEU A 229 13.63 19.26 8.83
N LYS A 230 14.86 19.71 8.55
CA LYS A 230 15.22 21.13 8.63
C LYS A 230 14.47 21.98 7.63
N THR A 231 14.28 21.47 6.41
CA THR A 231 13.46 22.14 5.39
C THR A 231 12.00 22.24 5.80
N LEU A 232 11.45 21.23 6.48
CA LEU A 232 10.05 21.20 6.91
C LEU A 232 9.77 21.98 8.20
N LEU A 233 10.70 21.95 9.15
CA LEU A 233 10.50 22.42 10.53
C LEU A 233 11.44 23.58 10.94
N GLY A 234 12.21 24.11 9.99
CA GLY A 234 13.27 25.09 10.21
C GLY A 234 14.56 24.47 10.80
N GLU A 235 15.67 25.21 10.75
CA GLU A 235 16.98 24.76 11.24
C GLU A 235 16.97 24.27 12.70
N SER A 236 16.15 24.90 13.54
CA SER A 236 15.97 24.57 14.96
C SER A 236 14.94 23.45 15.23
N LEU A 237 14.30 22.88 14.19
CA LEU A 237 13.31 21.80 14.30
C LEU A 237 12.17 22.10 15.29
N ASN A 238 11.61 23.31 15.21
CA ASN A 238 10.60 23.82 16.13
C ASN A 238 9.37 24.44 15.43
N GLN A 239 9.36 24.52 14.09
CA GLN A 239 8.24 25.06 13.33
C GLN A 239 7.27 23.95 12.91
N GLU A 240 6.30 23.64 13.76
CA GLU A 240 5.29 22.64 13.46
C GLU A 240 4.39 23.02 12.26
N ILE A 241 3.95 22.02 11.50
CA ILE A 241 2.95 22.17 10.42
C ILE A 241 1.63 21.56 10.87
N LYS A 242 0.71 22.41 11.34
CA LYS A 242 -0.57 22.01 11.95
C LYS A 242 -1.75 22.10 11.00
N ASN A 243 -1.63 22.85 9.90
CA ASN A 243 -2.72 23.05 8.95
C ASN A 243 -2.20 23.34 7.53
N LYS A 244 -3.11 23.23 6.54
CA LYS A 244 -2.81 23.42 5.12
C LYS A 244 -2.24 24.79 4.77
N ALA A 245 -2.58 25.84 5.54
CA ALA A 245 -2.10 27.20 5.27
C ALA A 245 -0.63 27.41 5.66
N GLN A 246 -0.09 26.56 6.54
CA GLN A 246 1.33 26.57 6.92
C GLN A 246 2.21 25.78 5.93
N VAL A 247 1.61 25.13 4.94
CA VAL A 247 2.33 24.35 3.94
C VAL A 247 2.82 25.29 2.83
N ALA A 248 4.13 25.53 2.80
CA ALA A 248 4.80 26.27 1.74
C ALA A 248 5.03 25.41 0.48
N SER A 249 5.23 26.04 -0.67
CA SER A 249 5.55 25.36 -1.92
C SER A 249 6.81 24.49 -1.82
N GLY A 250 7.84 24.97 -1.13
CA GLY A 250 9.07 24.21 -0.89
C GLY A 250 8.85 22.91 -0.09
N HIS A 251 7.82 22.84 0.77
CA HIS A 251 7.45 21.59 1.44
C HIS A 251 6.84 20.59 0.45
N ILE A 252 5.98 21.07 -0.45
CA ILE A 252 5.35 20.24 -1.50
C ILE A 252 6.42 19.70 -2.44
N ASP A 253 7.36 20.54 -2.87
CA ASP A 253 8.43 20.13 -3.78
C ASP A 253 9.35 19.07 -3.13
N LEU A 254 9.68 19.24 -1.84
CA LEU A 254 10.42 18.23 -1.08
C LEU A 254 9.67 16.89 -1.05
N PHE A 255 8.36 16.92 -0.76
CA PHE A 255 7.50 15.74 -0.74
C PHE A 255 7.47 15.05 -2.10
N LYS A 256 7.21 15.80 -3.18
CA LYS A 256 7.18 15.27 -4.55
C LYS A 256 8.50 14.60 -4.92
N ASN A 257 9.63 15.24 -4.63
CA ASN A 257 10.96 14.70 -4.92
C ASN A 257 11.24 13.42 -4.12
N LYS A 258 10.93 13.42 -2.82
CA LYS A 258 11.15 12.25 -1.96
C LYS A 258 10.26 11.08 -2.37
N CYS A 259 8.99 11.35 -2.66
CA CYS A 259 8.05 10.35 -3.15
C CYS A 259 8.46 9.78 -4.51
N LYS A 260 8.89 10.62 -5.45
CA LYS A 260 9.40 10.17 -6.76
C LYS A 260 10.58 9.19 -6.61
N ALA A 261 11.51 9.48 -5.71
CA ALA A 261 12.62 8.57 -5.41
C ALA A 261 12.12 7.26 -4.77
N SER A 262 11.32 7.36 -3.71
CA SER A 262 10.84 6.20 -2.95
C SER A 262 9.96 5.25 -3.77
N LEU A 263 9.08 5.81 -4.61
CA LEU A 263 8.17 5.06 -5.48
C LEU A 263 8.93 4.24 -6.54
N ALA A 264 10.10 4.72 -6.97
CA ALA A 264 10.95 4.04 -7.95
C ALA A 264 11.82 2.92 -7.35
N GLU A 265 11.95 2.83 -6.03
CA GLU A 265 12.76 1.81 -5.36
C GLU A 265 12.13 0.42 -5.47
N ALA A 266 12.98 -0.61 -5.46
CA ALA A 266 12.53 -1.99 -5.38
C ALA A 266 11.91 -2.29 -4.01
N PRO A 267 10.66 -2.80 -3.95
CA PRO A 267 10.01 -3.03 -2.68
C PRO A 267 10.59 -4.25 -1.98
N VAL A 268 10.70 -4.14 -0.65
CA VAL A 268 11.10 -5.23 0.23
C VAL A 268 10.05 -5.34 1.33
N ILE A 269 9.47 -6.54 1.49
CA ILE A 269 8.58 -6.86 2.61
C ILE A 269 9.29 -7.90 3.45
N ASN A 270 9.83 -7.47 4.59
CA ASN A 270 10.45 -8.37 5.54
C ASN A 270 9.50 -8.69 6.70
N ASN A 271 8.76 -7.68 7.15
CA ASN A 271 8.13 -7.69 8.46
C ASN A 271 6.72 -7.09 8.40
N PHE A 272 5.98 -7.15 9.51
CA PHE A 272 4.91 -6.20 9.79
C PHE A 272 5.41 -4.75 9.59
N PRO A 273 4.55 -3.77 9.25
CA PRO A 273 4.90 -2.36 9.20
C PRO A 273 5.57 -1.86 10.50
N LEU A 274 6.90 -1.97 10.55
CA LEU A 274 7.73 -1.43 11.62
C LEU A 274 7.99 0.03 11.30
N SER A 275 7.36 0.96 12.01
CA SER A 275 7.81 2.36 12.04
C SER A 275 8.97 2.53 13.02
N ASN A 276 9.60 3.72 13.04
CA ASN A 276 10.61 4.03 14.07
C ASN A 276 10.05 3.94 15.49
N PHE A 277 8.74 4.20 15.69
CA PHE A 277 8.07 3.99 16.98
C PHE A 277 8.31 2.58 17.54
N PHE A 278 8.15 1.55 16.70
CA PHE A 278 8.37 0.17 17.11
C PHE A 278 9.86 -0.19 17.12
N ARG A 279 10.59 0.18 16.05
CA ARG A 279 12.00 -0.18 15.90
C ARG A 279 12.85 0.34 17.06
N ASP A 280 12.63 1.57 17.50
CA ASP A 280 13.43 2.18 18.56
C ASP A 280 13.14 1.54 19.93
N GLY A 281 11.95 0.95 20.11
CA GLY A 281 11.60 0.17 21.29
C GLY A 281 12.18 -1.25 21.33
N ILE A 282 12.80 -1.73 20.24
CA ILE A 282 13.55 -2.99 20.23
C ILE A 282 14.88 -2.79 20.97
N SER A 283 15.28 -3.80 21.74
CA SER A 283 16.57 -3.80 22.44
C SER A 283 17.75 -3.49 21.50
N GLU A 284 18.65 -2.61 21.94
CA GLU A 284 19.74 -2.07 21.11
C GLU A 284 20.60 -3.15 20.45
N GLY A 285 20.90 -4.24 21.16
CA GLY A 285 21.69 -5.37 20.64
C GLY A 285 21.03 -6.15 19.49
N THR A 286 19.72 -5.97 19.25
CA THR A 286 18.99 -6.63 18.14
C THR A 286 18.35 -5.63 17.17
N ARG A 287 18.24 -4.35 17.53
CA ARG A 287 17.61 -3.30 16.72
C ARG A 287 18.15 -3.24 15.29
N ASN A 288 19.46 -3.33 15.11
CA ASN A 288 20.11 -3.23 13.80
C ASN A 288 19.77 -4.38 12.83
N LYS A 289 19.13 -5.45 13.31
CA LYS A 289 18.63 -6.55 12.47
C LYS A 289 17.29 -6.23 11.81
N TYR A 290 16.65 -5.14 12.20
CA TYR A 290 15.31 -4.77 11.76
C TYR A 290 15.32 -3.37 11.15
N SER A 291 14.82 -3.27 9.92
CA SER A 291 14.62 -2.02 9.22
C SER A 291 13.13 -1.71 9.08
N VAL A 292 12.82 -0.42 8.96
CA VAL A 292 11.53 0.04 8.46
C VAL A 292 11.47 -0.28 6.97
N ASP A 293 10.49 -1.08 6.53
CA ASP A 293 10.32 -1.34 5.11
C ASP A 293 9.73 -0.08 4.43
N ASN A 294 10.48 0.50 3.50
CA ASN A 294 10.23 1.85 2.97
C ASN A 294 8.82 2.06 2.40
N PHE A 295 8.25 1.05 1.74
CA PHE A 295 6.93 1.18 1.14
C PHE A 295 5.81 1.44 2.17
N TYR A 296 5.96 1.00 3.42
CA TYR A 296 4.94 1.24 4.46
C TYR A 296 4.82 2.71 4.82
N GLU A 297 5.95 3.43 4.91
CA GLU A 297 5.96 4.87 5.16
C GLU A 297 5.72 5.67 3.88
N THR A 298 6.11 5.13 2.72
CA THR A 298 5.70 5.69 1.42
C THR A 298 4.18 5.75 1.30
N ALA A 299 3.45 4.76 1.85
CA ALA A 299 2.00 4.80 1.93
C ALA A 299 1.46 5.90 2.87
N PHE A 300 2.24 6.43 3.81
CA PHE A 300 1.80 7.56 4.64
C PHE A 300 1.87 8.88 3.89
N PHE A 301 2.89 9.04 3.03
CA PHE A 301 3.25 10.34 2.48
C PHE A 301 2.99 10.49 0.97
N CYS A 302 2.94 9.41 0.20
CA CYS A 302 2.96 9.47 -1.27
C CYS A 302 1.66 9.04 -1.93
N VAL A 303 0.60 8.84 -1.15
CA VAL A 303 -0.71 8.36 -1.63
C VAL A 303 -1.81 9.30 -1.17
N LYS A 304 -2.94 9.30 -1.89
CA LYS A 304 -4.13 10.01 -1.47
C LYS A 304 -4.58 9.50 -0.10
N PRO A 305 -4.89 10.37 0.87
CA PRO A 305 -5.36 9.96 2.19
C PRO A 305 -6.53 8.96 2.09
N ILE A 306 -6.40 7.83 2.78
CA ILE A 306 -7.42 6.79 2.87
C ILE A 306 -7.62 6.41 4.33
N LYS A 307 -8.87 6.17 4.74
CA LYS A 307 -9.20 5.64 6.06
C LYS A 307 -8.87 4.16 6.16
N ALA A 308 -8.39 3.70 7.32
CA ALA A 308 -8.15 2.28 7.55
C ALA A 308 -9.45 1.47 7.42
N ASP A 309 -10.59 2.03 7.85
CA ASP A 309 -11.91 1.43 7.67
C ASP A 309 -12.25 1.20 6.17
N ASP A 310 -12.04 2.22 5.35
CA ASP A 310 -12.25 2.13 3.90
C ASP A 310 -11.30 1.13 3.26
N TYR A 311 -10.03 1.13 3.66
CA TYR A 311 -9.04 0.16 3.18
C TYR A 311 -9.44 -1.28 3.51
N ILE A 312 -9.87 -1.55 4.75
CA ILE A 312 -10.34 -2.88 5.16
C ILE A 312 -11.53 -3.31 4.31
N LYS A 313 -12.53 -2.44 4.12
CA LYS A 313 -13.76 -2.76 3.38
C LYS A 313 -13.52 -2.93 1.89
N THR A 314 -12.74 -2.03 1.29
CA THR A 314 -12.61 -1.92 -0.17
C THR A 314 -11.45 -2.73 -0.73
N VAL A 315 -10.32 -2.82 -0.02
CA VAL A 315 -9.10 -3.51 -0.46
C VAL A 315 -8.99 -4.91 0.14
N LEU A 316 -9.19 -5.03 1.46
CA LEU A 316 -9.12 -6.33 2.14
C LEU A 316 -10.42 -7.13 2.04
N HIS A 317 -11.52 -6.48 1.65
CA HIS A 317 -12.88 -7.06 1.67
C HIS A 317 -13.23 -7.65 3.05
N GLY A 318 -12.77 -6.99 4.11
CA GLY A 318 -13.02 -7.32 5.50
C GLY A 318 -14.20 -6.58 6.09
N ARG A 319 -14.59 -7.00 7.29
CA ARG A 319 -15.50 -6.27 8.17
C ARG A 319 -14.67 -5.45 9.16
N THR A 320 -15.22 -4.34 9.60
CA THR A 320 -14.62 -3.52 10.64
C THR A 320 -15.37 -3.65 11.96
N ARG A 321 -14.63 -3.56 13.07
CA ARG A 321 -15.23 -3.52 14.41
C ARG A 321 -15.92 -2.18 14.54
N ALA A 322 -17.16 -2.15 15.04
CA ALA A 322 -17.71 -0.92 15.58
C ALA A 322 -16.78 -0.46 16.72
N SER A 323 -16.54 0.84 16.86
CA SER A 323 -15.68 1.41 17.91
C SER A 323 -16.05 0.80 19.26
N ILE A 324 -15.30 -0.21 19.72
CA ILE A 324 -15.59 -0.86 21.00
C ILE A 324 -14.89 0.00 22.04
N PRO A 325 -15.57 0.52 23.08
CA PRO A 325 -14.88 1.07 24.23
C PRO A 325 -13.89 0.02 24.76
N ASN A 326 -12.72 0.47 25.23
CA ASN A 326 -11.48 -0.26 25.54
C ASN A 326 -11.55 -1.66 26.21
N GLU A 327 -12.72 -2.13 26.64
CA GLU A 327 -12.95 -3.39 27.34
C GLU A 327 -13.01 -4.63 26.41
N GLY A 328 -13.02 -4.45 25.08
CA GLY A 328 -13.15 -5.54 24.10
C GLY A 328 -11.99 -5.75 23.12
N ALA A 329 -10.84 -5.10 23.30
CA ALA A 329 -9.69 -5.21 22.40
C ALA A 329 -9.01 -6.60 22.51
N THR A 330 -9.34 -7.50 21.58
CA THR A 330 -8.97 -8.93 21.62
C THR A 330 -7.66 -9.31 20.91
N GLY A 331 -6.71 -8.39 20.67
CA GLY A 331 -5.41 -8.83 20.12
C GLY A 331 -4.37 -7.75 19.83
N ASN A 332 -3.49 -7.52 20.81
CA ASN A 332 -2.31 -6.63 20.83
C ASN A 332 -2.62 -5.15 21.13
N ARG A 333 -2.63 -4.82 22.43
CA ARG A 333 -2.73 -3.46 23.00
C ARG A 333 -1.82 -2.42 22.33
N ILE A 334 -0.72 -2.83 21.69
CA ILE A 334 0.22 -1.90 21.06
C ILE A 334 -0.30 -1.19 19.78
N CYS A 335 -1.41 -1.62 19.19
CA CYS A 335 -2.05 -0.83 18.13
C CYS A 335 -3.28 -0.07 18.62
N SER A 336 -3.65 -0.23 19.88
CA SER A 336 -4.70 0.56 20.52
C SER A 336 -4.16 1.95 20.85
N LEU A 337 -5.04 2.94 20.75
CA LEU A 337 -4.75 4.31 21.17
C LEU A 337 -5.00 4.44 22.68
N GLU A 338 -4.24 5.31 23.34
CA GLU A 338 -4.48 5.63 24.74
C GLU A 338 -5.70 6.56 24.92
N SER A 339 -6.12 7.23 23.84
CA SER A 339 -7.35 8.02 23.81
C SER A 339 -8.60 7.14 23.80
N THR A 340 -9.62 7.55 24.56
CA THR A 340 -10.97 6.96 24.54
C THR A 340 -11.86 7.55 23.45
N ASP A 341 -11.39 8.61 22.77
CA ASP A 341 -12.18 9.29 21.75
C ASP A 341 -12.18 8.49 20.44
N PRO A 342 -13.29 8.52 19.67
CA PRO A 342 -13.33 7.94 18.34
C PRO A 342 -12.22 8.52 17.46
N TYR A 343 -11.37 7.66 16.93
CA TYR A 343 -10.25 8.05 16.06
C TYR A 343 -10.41 7.45 14.67
N ASP A 344 -10.51 8.33 13.68
CA ASP A 344 -10.44 7.93 12.26
C ASP A 344 -8.98 7.78 11.86
N TRP A 345 -8.55 6.55 11.55
CA TRP A 345 -7.17 6.28 11.15
C TRP A 345 -6.95 6.58 9.67
N TYR A 346 -6.21 7.65 9.34
CA TYR A 346 -5.80 7.93 7.96
C TYR A 346 -4.31 7.64 7.71
N THR A 347 -3.95 7.38 6.45
CA THR A 347 -2.56 7.16 6.02
C THR A 347 -1.62 8.31 6.39
N ASN A 348 -2.06 9.55 6.28
CA ASN A 348 -1.26 10.74 6.54
C ASN A 348 -1.20 11.16 8.02
N GLN A 349 -1.75 10.37 8.94
CA GLN A 349 -1.79 10.73 10.36
C GLN A 349 -0.83 9.88 11.20
N PRO A 350 -0.22 10.45 12.26
CA PRO A 350 0.71 9.73 13.10
C PRO A 350 0.02 8.72 14.03
N ALA A 351 -1.23 8.95 14.44
CA ALA A 351 -1.97 8.13 15.39
C ALA A 351 -1.13 7.74 16.62
N GLU A 352 -0.75 8.73 17.42
CA GLU A 352 0.18 8.58 18.56
C GLU A 352 1.58 8.05 18.18
N GLY A 353 1.94 8.14 16.89
CA GLY A 353 3.17 7.58 16.31
C GLY A 353 3.04 6.13 15.82
N ARG A 354 1.90 5.47 16.02
CA ARG A 354 1.64 4.07 15.63
C ARG A 354 1.29 3.94 14.14
N GLY A 355 0.70 4.99 13.55
CA GLY A 355 0.39 5.12 12.13
C GLY A 355 -0.77 4.25 11.63
N PHE A 356 -1.11 4.44 10.36
CA PHE A 356 -2.28 3.84 9.69
C PHE A 356 -2.36 2.32 9.76
N TRP A 357 -1.22 1.62 9.68
CA TRP A 357 -1.22 0.15 9.66
C TRP A 357 -1.66 -0.47 10.99
N CYS A 358 -1.51 0.25 12.10
CA CYS A 358 -2.11 -0.16 13.37
C CYS A 358 -3.64 -0.01 13.35
N GLY A 359 -4.17 1.04 12.72
CA GLY A 359 -5.60 1.19 12.49
C GLY A 359 -6.20 0.05 11.68
N VAL A 360 -5.50 -0.39 10.61
CA VAL A 360 -5.94 -1.54 9.80
C VAL A 360 -6.06 -2.80 10.66
N ARG A 361 -5.13 -3.01 11.58
CA ARG A 361 -5.13 -4.17 12.47
C ARG A 361 -6.19 -4.08 13.56
N GLU A 362 -6.30 -2.92 14.22
CA GLU A 362 -7.21 -2.71 15.34
C GLU A 362 -8.68 -2.77 14.92
N LEU A 363 -8.98 -2.20 13.76
CA LEU A 363 -10.34 -2.17 13.23
C LEU A 363 -10.76 -3.50 12.58
N TYR A 364 -9.86 -4.43 12.26
CA TYR A 364 -10.23 -5.65 11.53
C TYR A 364 -11.12 -6.60 12.37
N ALA A 365 -12.27 -7.00 11.82
CA ALA A 365 -13.26 -7.86 12.47
C ALA A 365 -13.50 -9.20 11.75
N GLY A 366 -12.63 -9.59 10.82
CA GLY A 366 -12.78 -10.81 10.01
C GLY A 366 -13.21 -10.53 8.58
N SER A 367 -13.16 -11.57 7.74
CA SER A 367 -13.53 -11.47 6.32
C SER A 367 -15.05 -11.34 6.12
N THR A 368 -15.47 -10.61 5.08
CA THR A 368 -16.88 -10.62 4.65
C THR A 368 -17.28 -11.90 3.93
N ARG A 369 -16.31 -12.73 3.50
CA ARG A 369 -16.60 -14.02 2.86
C ARG A 369 -17.24 -14.95 3.90
N ALA A 370 -18.54 -15.19 3.74
CA ALA A 370 -19.20 -16.31 4.41
C ALA A 370 -18.46 -17.60 4.04
N LYS A 371 -18.18 -18.44 5.04
CA LYS A 371 -17.64 -19.79 4.84
C LYS A 371 -18.58 -20.63 4.00
#